data_AF-K6GNY4-F1
#
_entry.id   AF-K6GNY4-F1
#
_cell.length_a   1.000
_cell.length_b   1.000
_cell.length_c   1.000
_cell.angle_alpha   90.00
_cell.angle_beta   90.00
_cell.angle_gamma   90.00
#
_symmetry.space_group_name_H-M   'P 1'
#
loop_
_entity.id
_entity.type
_entity.pdbx_description
1 polymer ?
#
loop_
_entity_poly.entity_id
_entity_poly.type
_entity_poly.pdbx_seq_one_letter_code
_entity_poly.pdbx_strand_id
1 'polypeptide(L)'
;MALRSFLAAVLLVVASATTCFAYSEEIKWLRNQSFKACPNYYVWRLVDNYFPDARWESGWSDEGDYVVNVRGGMAFKGQKVKALLQFTINPQRGKFDFNALEFNGDPQSKEMRVELIKAMCQDVQ
;
A
#
# COMPACT_ATOMS: atom_id res chain seq x y z
N MET A 1 45.23 27.22 38.79
CA MET A 1 44.97 25.84 38.34
C MET A 1 43.75 25.89 37.43
N ALA A 2 43.82 25.20 36.30
CA ALA A 2 43.04 25.45 35.09
C ALA A 2 41.51 25.28 35.23
N LEU A 3 40.82 26.25 34.62
CA LEU A 3 39.61 26.15 33.80
C LEU A 3 39.18 24.71 33.43
N ARG A 4 37.89 24.36 33.66
CA ARG A 4 37.00 23.49 32.85
C ARG A 4 35.78 23.09 33.68
N SER A 5 34.52 23.14 33.25
CA SER A 5 33.83 23.75 32.11
C SER A 5 32.35 23.74 32.51
N PHE A 6 31.69 24.89 32.47
CA PHE A 6 30.23 24.96 32.31
C PHE A 6 29.89 24.22 31.01
N LEU A 7 29.08 23.16 31.05
CA LEU A 7 28.38 22.57 29.90
C LEU A 7 27.53 21.39 30.41
N ALA A 8 26.40 21.70 31.03
CA ALA A 8 25.35 20.71 31.32
C ALA A 8 24.00 21.25 30.84
N ALA A 9 23.99 21.83 29.65
CA ALA A 9 22.77 22.23 28.96
C ALA A 9 22.89 21.78 27.51
N VAL A 10 21.77 21.32 26.96
CA VAL A 10 21.57 20.85 25.58
C VAL A 10 21.99 19.40 25.35
N LEU A 11 21.07 18.46 25.61
CA LEU A 11 20.90 17.22 24.85
C LEU A 11 19.52 16.61 25.18
N LEU A 12 18.46 17.40 25.03
CA LEU A 12 17.14 16.83 24.71
C LEU A 12 17.17 16.52 23.22
N VAL A 13 17.78 15.39 22.86
CA VAL A 13 17.64 14.81 21.52
C VAL A 13 16.18 14.41 21.39
N VAL A 14 15.40 15.24 20.70
CA VAL A 14 14.13 14.81 20.14
C VAL A 14 14.50 13.76 19.10
N ALA A 15 14.56 12.49 19.51
CA ALA A 15 14.62 11.36 18.63
C ALA A 15 13.25 11.27 17.96
N SER A 16 13.03 12.08 16.92
CA SER A 16 11.98 11.84 15.94
C SER A 16 12.33 10.51 15.28
N ALA A 17 11.83 9.43 15.86
CA ALA A 17 11.86 8.12 15.25
C ALA A 17 11.00 8.21 13.98
N THR A 18 11.63 8.54 12.86
CA THR A 18 11.12 8.11 11.56
C THR A 18 11.25 6.60 11.55
N THR A 19 10.29 5.92 12.18
CA THR A 19 10.09 4.48 12.02
C THR A 19 9.75 4.28 10.56
N CYS A 20 10.78 4.01 9.76
CA CYS A 20 10.60 3.41 8.46
C CYS A 20 10.06 2.01 8.75
N PHE A 21 8.74 1.87 8.84
CA PHE A 21 8.10 0.59 9.06
C PHE A 21 8.42 -0.28 7.84
N ALA A 22 9.31 -1.24 8.03
CA ALA A 22 9.59 -2.22 6.99
C ALA A 22 8.31 -2.99 6.69
N TYR A 23 7.98 -3.14 5.40
CA TYR A 23 6.85 -3.95 4.98
C TYR A 23 7.02 -5.41 5.41
N SER A 24 5.91 -6.10 5.63
CA SER A 24 5.88 -7.55 5.79
C SER A 24 6.31 -8.27 4.51
N GLU A 25 6.67 -9.54 4.61
CA GLU A 25 7.09 -10.34 3.44
C GLU A 25 5.92 -10.52 2.45
N GLU A 26 4.69 -10.60 2.94
CA GLU A 26 3.46 -10.66 2.15
C GLU A 26 3.28 -9.41 1.29
N ILE A 27 3.45 -8.23 1.90
CA ILE A 27 3.38 -6.95 1.19
C ILE A 27 4.53 -6.84 0.19
N LYS A 28 5.77 -7.16 0.60
CA LYS A 28 6.93 -7.14 -0.31
C LYS A 28 6.73 -8.05 -1.51
N TRP A 29 6.22 -9.26 -1.29
CA TRP A 29 5.95 -10.22 -2.33
C TRP A 29 4.92 -9.68 -3.32
N LEU A 30 3.77 -9.19 -2.85
CA LEU A 30 2.72 -8.63 -3.71
C LEU A 30 3.21 -7.39 -4.46
N ARG A 31 3.89 -6.47 -3.77
CA ARG A 31 4.46 -5.25 -4.36
C ARG A 31 5.30 -5.57 -5.59
N ASN A 32 6.05 -6.66 -5.57
CA ASN A 32 6.95 -7.11 -6.65
C ASN A 32 6.29 -8.04 -7.69
N GLN A 33 4.97 -8.23 -7.66
CA GLN A 33 4.24 -8.92 -8.74
C GLN A 33 3.84 -7.94 -9.85
N SER A 34 3.29 -8.47 -10.95
CA SER A 34 2.67 -7.67 -12.02
C SER A 34 1.28 -8.20 -12.34
N PHE A 35 0.34 -7.31 -12.66
CA PHE A 35 -0.94 -7.75 -13.22
C PHE A 35 -0.74 -8.29 -14.64
N LYS A 36 -1.49 -9.32 -15.02
CA LYS A 36 -1.50 -9.82 -16.41
C LYS A 36 -1.88 -8.75 -17.43
N ALA A 37 -2.71 -7.77 -17.04
CA ALA A 37 -3.15 -6.68 -17.90
C ALA A 37 -2.04 -5.67 -18.23
N CYS A 38 -1.02 -5.53 -17.36
CA CYS A 38 0.13 -4.67 -17.61
C CYS A 38 1.40 -5.28 -17.01
N PRO A 39 2.01 -6.28 -17.67
CA PRO A 39 3.10 -7.09 -17.10
C PRO A 39 4.41 -6.32 -16.86
N ASN A 40 4.59 -5.19 -17.55
CA ASN A 40 5.81 -4.38 -17.49
C ASN A 40 5.92 -3.51 -16.24
N TYR A 41 4.87 -3.44 -15.43
CA TYR A 41 4.84 -2.63 -14.22
C TYR A 41 4.52 -3.48 -12.99
N TYR A 42 5.30 -3.26 -11.94
CA TYR A 42 5.05 -3.87 -10.65
C TYR A 42 3.83 -3.27 -9.95
N VAL A 43 3.12 -4.07 -9.14
CA VAL A 43 1.94 -3.63 -8.39
C VAL A 43 2.25 -2.39 -7.55
N TRP A 44 3.42 -2.32 -6.91
CA TRP A 44 3.78 -1.15 -6.11
C TRP A 44 3.80 0.15 -6.93
N ARG A 45 4.30 0.10 -8.17
CA ARG A 45 4.43 1.30 -9.01
C ARG A 45 3.05 1.78 -9.45
N LEU A 46 2.16 0.85 -9.77
CA LEU A 46 0.78 1.14 -10.15
C LEU A 46 0.01 1.78 -8.99
N VAL A 47 0.09 1.15 -7.81
CA VAL A 47 -0.61 1.60 -6.62
C VAL A 47 -0.06 2.94 -6.13
N ASP A 48 1.26 3.07 -5.98
CA ASP A 48 1.86 4.29 -5.42
C ASP A 48 1.70 5.51 -6.37
N ASN A 49 1.58 5.28 -7.70
CA ASN A 49 1.27 6.34 -8.67
C ASN A 49 -0.19 6.79 -8.57
N TYR A 50 -1.12 5.84 -8.49
CA TYR A 50 -2.56 6.12 -8.51
C TYR A 50 -3.11 6.54 -7.14
N PHE A 51 -2.48 6.08 -6.06
CA PHE A 51 -2.81 6.39 -4.66
C PHE A 51 -1.56 6.93 -3.94
N PRO A 52 -1.24 8.23 -4.07
CA PRO A 52 -0.03 8.82 -3.51
C PRO A 52 0.11 8.68 -1.99
N ASP A 53 -1.00 8.46 -1.28
CA ASP A 53 -1.06 8.26 0.17
C ASP A 53 -1.33 6.79 0.57
N ALA A 54 -1.03 5.84 -0.32
CA ALA A 54 -1.28 4.43 -0.12
C ALA A 54 -0.67 3.89 1.19
N ARG A 55 -1.50 3.18 1.96
CA ARG A 55 -1.11 2.43 3.16
C ARG A 55 -1.34 0.96 2.94
N TRP A 56 -0.34 0.15 3.26
CA TRP A 56 -0.34 -1.29 3.03
C TRP A 56 -0.39 -2.03 4.36
N GLU A 57 -1.32 -2.98 4.47
CA GLU A 57 -1.51 -3.81 5.65
C GLU A 57 -1.66 -5.27 5.22
N SER A 58 -0.94 -6.19 5.84
CA SER A 58 -1.12 -7.64 5.62
C SER A 58 -1.84 -8.27 6.79
N GLY A 59 -2.60 -9.32 6.52
CA GLY A 59 -3.28 -10.10 7.54
C GLY A 59 -3.85 -11.40 6.98
N TRP A 60 -4.82 -11.92 7.70
CA TRP A 60 -5.57 -13.12 7.32
C TRP A 60 -7.03 -12.75 7.08
N SER A 61 -7.67 -13.37 6.10
CA SER A 61 -9.14 -13.36 5.99
C SER A 61 -9.76 -14.29 7.04
N ASP A 62 -11.06 -14.13 7.27
CA ASP A 62 -11.84 -15.06 8.13
C ASP A 62 -11.85 -16.49 7.58
N GLU A 63 -11.54 -16.66 6.29
CA GLU A 63 -11.45 -17.95 5.58
C GLU A 63 -10.04 -18.56 5.65
N GLY A 64 -9.07 -17.87 6.27
CA GLY A 64 -7.70 -18.34 6.44
C GLY A 64 -6.79 -18.09 5.24
N ASP A 65 -7.16 -17.20 4.33
CA ASP A 65 -6.29 -16.76 3.23
C ASP A 65 -5.39 -15.60 3.67
N TYR A 66 -4.15 -15.56 3.18
CA TYR A 66 -3.32 -14.36 3.31
C TYR A 66 -3.90 -13.23 2.47
N VAL A 67 -4.11 -12.08 3.11
CA VAL A 67 -4.63 -10.88 2.45
C VAL A 67 -3.66 -9.71 2.60
N VAL A 68 -3.61 -8.87 1.58
CA VAL A 68 -2.96 -7.57 1.61
C VAL A 68 -4.01 -6.51 1.28
N ASN A 69 -4.20 -5.57 2.20
CA ASN A 69 -5.06 -4.42 2.04
C ASN A 69 -4.23 -3.19 1.68
N VAL A 70 -4.71 -2.44 0.69
CA VAL A 70 -4.19 -1.13 0.33
C VAL A 70 -5.30 -0.10 0.55
N ARG A 71 -5.00 0.94 1.33
CA ARG A 71 -5.91 2.06 1.58
C ARG A 71 -5.34 3.34 1.02
N GLY A 72 -6.13 4.13 0.32
CA GLY A 72 -5.70 5.41 -0.23
C GLY A 72 -6.87 6.31 -0.63
N GLY A 73 -6.60 7.59 -0.81
CA GLY A 73 -7.56 8.54 -1.36
C GLY A 73 -7.51 8.55 -2.89
N MET A 74 -8.67 8.65 -3.55
CA MET A 74 -8.73 8.89 -4.99
C MET A 74 -9.91 9.77 -5.39
N ALA A 75 -9.86 10.32 -6.61
CA ALA A 75 -11.01 10.97 -7.23
C ALA A 75 -11.78 9.94 -8.07
N PHE A 76 -13.07 9.78 -7.80
CA PHE A 76 -13.98 8.94 -8.58
C PHE A 76 -15.20 9.76 -8.98
N LYS A 77 -15.44 9.90 -10.30
CA LYS A 77 -16.54 10.71 -10.86
C LYS A 77 -16.61 12.14 -10.28
N GLY A 78 -15.44 12.77 -10.10
CA GLY A 78 -15.32 14.13 -9.55
C GLY A 78 -15.49 14.24 -8.03
N GLN A 79 -15.67 13.13 -7.32
CA GLN A 79 -15.79 13.10 -5.86
C GLN A 79 -14.56 12.44 -5.23
N LYS A 80 -14.13 12.93 -4.06
CA LYS A 80 -13.08 12.27 -3.28
C LYS A 80 -13.67 11.06 -2.57
N VAL A 81 -13.04 9.90 -2.72
CA VAL A 81 -13.42 8.65 -2.05
C VAL A 81 -12.22 8.04 -1.33
N LYS A 82 -12.49 7.35 -0.23
CA LYS A 82 -11.51 6.47 0.42
C LYS A 82 -11.62 5.08 -0.20
N ALA A 83 -10.58 4.65 -0.89
CA ALA A 83 -10.54 3.33 -1.50
C ALA A 83 -9.90 2.30 -0.55
N LEU A 84 -10.45 1.09 -0.54
CA LEU A 84 -9.80 -0.12 -0.04
C LEU A 84 -9.65 -1.09 -1.21
N LEU A 85 -8.43 -1.52 -1.48
CA LEU A 85 -8.14 -2.61 -2.39
C LEU A 85 -7.67 -3.80 -1.55
N GLN A 86 -8.39 -4.92 -1.59
CA GLN A 86 -7.95 -6.16 -0.95
C GLN A 86 -7.42 -7.12 -2.02
N PHE A 87 -6.29 -7.73 -1.70
CA PHE A 87 -5.69 -8.78 -2.49
C PHE A 87 -5.61 -10.06 -1.68
N THR A 88 -6.06 -11.18 -2.22
CA THR A 88 -5.71 -12.49 -1.72
C THR A 88 -4.39 -12.92 -2.36
N ILE A 89 -3.45 -13.45 -1.58
CA ILE A 89 -2.14 -13.88 -2.08
C ILE A 89 -1.85 -15.34 -1.73
N ASN A 90 -1.14 -16.02 -2.64
CA ASN A 90 -0.55 -17.33 -2.43
C ASN A 90 0.89 -17.32 -2.96
N PRO A 91 1.86 -16.89 -2.14
CA PRO A 91 3.26 -16.81 -2.55
C PRO A 91 3.85 -18.14 -3.01
N GLN A 92 3.46 -19.25 -2.36
CA GLN A 92 3.93 -20.59 -2.70
C GLN A 92 3.52 -21.03 -4.11
N ARG A 93 2.32 -20.62 -4.55
CA ARG A 93 1.81 -20.91 -5.91
C ARG A 93 2.10 -19.78 -6.90
N GLY A 94 2.73 -18.69 -6.47
CA GLY A 94 3.00 -17.53 -7.32
C GLY A 94 1.73 -16.83 -7.81
N LYS A 95 0.65 -16.81 -7.00
CA LYS A 95 -0.66 -16.28 -7.41
C LYS A 95 -1.15 -15.18 -6.49
N PHE A 96 -1.83 -14.20 -7.06
CA PHE A 96 -2.58 -13.19 -6.33
C PHE A 96 -3.83 -12.80 -7.10
N ASP A 97 -4.86 -12.39 -6.39
CA ASP A 97 -6.13 -11.97 -6.95
C ASP A 97 -6.61 -10.67 -6.29
N PHE A 98 -7.08 -9.73 -7.11
CA PHE A 98 -7.74 -8.52 -6.62
C PHE A 98 -9.20 -8.84 -6.25
N ASN A 99 -9.41 -9.26 -4.99
CA ASN A 99 -10.62 -9.94 -4.56
C ASN A 99 -11.74 -8.97 -4.16
N ALA A 100 -11.40 -7.82 -3.57
CA ALA A 100 -12.39 -6.82 -3.14
C ALA A 100 -11.91 -5.39 -3.38
N LEU A 101 -12.86 -4.52 -3.67
CA LEU A 101 -12.68 -3.07 -3.79
C LEU A 101 -13.84 -2.41 -3.06
N GLU A 102 -13.54 -1.42 -2.23
CA GLU A 102 -14.56 -0.61 -1.57
C GLU A 102 -14.30 0.87 -1.80
N PHE A 103 -15.37 1.64 -1.90
CA PHE A 103 -15.33 3.10 -1.85
C PHE A 103 -16.12 3.58 -0.64
N ASN A 104 -15.45 4.27 0.28
CA ASN A 104 -16.04 4.72 1.55
C ASN A 104 -16.65 3.58 2.40
N GLY A 105 -16.15 2.35 2.25
CA GLY A 105 -16.67 1.16 2.91
C GLY A 105 -17.75 0.42 2.12
N ASP A 106 -18.23 0.98 0.99
CA ASP A 106 -19.22 0.32 0.13
C ASP A 106 -18.52 -0.59 -0.90
N PRO A 107 -18.80 -1.91 -0.91
CA PRO A 107 -18.24 -2.83 -1.87
C PRO A 107 -18.56 -2.46 -3.32
N GLN A 108 -17.57 -2.61 -4.20
CA GLN A 108 -17.66 -2.34 -5.62
C GLN A 108 -17.70 -3.64 -6.44
N SER A 109 -18.31 -3.55 -7.62
CA SER A 109 -18.47 -4.69 -8.51
C SER A 109 -17.13 -5.21 -9.05
N LYS A 110 -17.13 -6.44 -9.56
CA LYS A 110 -15.95 -7.02 -10.22
C LYS A 110 -15.54 -6.21 -11.45
N GLU A 111 -16.50 -5.66 -12.19
CA GLU A 111 -16.25 -4.80 -13.34
C GLU A 111 -15.50 -3.54 -12.91
N MET A 112 -15.90 -2.92 -11.79
CA MET A 112 -15.19 -1.77 -11.25
C MET A 112 -13.74 -2.10 -10.87
N ARG A 113 -13.48 -3.32 -10.35
CA ARG A 113 -12.11 -3.78 -10.08
C ARG A 113 -11.26 -3.87 -11.35
N VAL A 114 -11.85 -4.42 -12.42
CA VAL A 114 -11.19 -4.51 -13.72
C VAL A 114 -10.89 -3.13 -14.29
N GLU A 115 -11.86 -2.20 -14.22
CA GLU A 115 -11.67 -0.82 -14.67
C GLU A 115 -10.60 -0.08 -13.86
N LEU A 116 -10.54 -0.29 -12.54
CA LEU A 116 -9.47 0.30 -11.71
C LEU A 116 -8.08 -0.24 -12.10
N ILE A 117 -7.93 -1.55 -12.34
CA ILE A 117 -6.65 -2.11 -12.83
C ILE A 117 -6.27 -1.43 -14.15
N LYS A 118 -7.20 -1.33 -15.10
CA LYS A 118 -6.95 -0.68 -16.39
C LYS A 118 -6.53 0.79 -16.21
N ALA A 119 -7.23 1.53 -15.37
CA ALA A 119 -6.93 2.93 -15.08
C ALA A 119 -5.53 3.08 -14.49
N MET A 120 -5.16 2.26 -13.49
CA MET A 120 -3.79 2.27 -12.95
C MET A 120 -2.74 1.92 -14.00
N CYS A 121 -2.99 0.93 -14.86
CA CYS A 121 -2.07 0.54 -15.93
C CYS A 121 -1.88 1.64 -17.00
N GLN A 122 -2.89 2.47 -17.24
CA GLN A 122 -2.84 3.58 -18.20
C GLN A 122 -2.13 4.80 -17.63
N ASP A 123 -2.30 5.07 -16.34
CA ASP A 123 -1.77 6.25 -15.65
C ASP A 123 -0.24 6.25 -15.50
N VAL A 124 0.40 5.08 -15.62
CA VAL A 124 1.86 4.91 -15.55
C VAL A 124 2.56 4.83 -16.91
N GLN A 125 1.82 4.87 -18.02
CA GLN A 125 2.36 4.81 -19.40
C GLN A 125 2.69 6.21 -19.91
#